data_AF-A0A1I9XWZ7-F1
#
_entry.id   AF-A0A1I9XWZ7-F1
#
_cell.length_a   1.000
_cell.length_b   1.000
_cell.length_c   1.000
_cell.angle_alpha   90.00
_cell.angle_beta   90.00
_cell.angle_gamma   90.00
#
_symmetry.space_group_name_H-M   'P 1'
#
loop_
_entity.id
_entity.type
_entity.pdbx_description
1 polymer ?
#
loop_
_entity_poly.entity_id
_entity_poly.type
_entity_poly.pdbx_seq_one_letter_code
_entity_poly.pdbx_strand_id
1 'polypeptide(L)'
;MAGSQSIVHVFACSGRFASWEALQAFLAPTYTADGDAVPSAFFLETGLTQYEPACLESAMLAAPAPLAQLLDGVSYGDSWLARAGADADAQGVLADTSVCVFAPNQLAHPQRSSLHYVGSYAYVIA
;
A
#
# COMPACT_ATOMS: atom_id res chain seq x y z
N MET A 1 -28.11 6.11 -5.30
CA MET A 1 -27.58 4.97 -4.54
C MET A 1 -26.32 5.45 -3.86
N ALA A 2 -26.20 5.32 -2.54
CA ALA A 2 -24.94 5.62 -1.86
C ALA A 2 -23.97 4.48 -2.23
N GLY A 3 -23.03 4.75 -3.13
CA GLY A 3 -21.96 3.80 -3.42
C GLY A 3 -21.27 3.46 -2.10
N SER A 4 -21.17 2.19 -1.76
CA SER A 4 -20.38 1.72 -0.63
C SER A 4 -18.94 2.23 -0.83
N GLN A 5 -18.54 3.23 -0.04
CA GLN A 5 -17.20 3.80 -0.10
C GLN A 5 -16.22 2.77 0.45
N SER A 6 -15.34 2.29 -0.43
CA SER A 6 -14.25 1.39 -0.07
C SER A 6 -13.05 2.20 0.43
N ILE A 7 -12.20 1.58 1.24
CA ILE A 7 -11.01 2.24 1.81
C ILE A 7 -9.75 1.71 1.15
N VAL A 8 -8.85 2.63 0.80
CA VAL A 8 -7.45 2.33 0.46
C VAL A 8 -6.54 2.79 1.60
N HIS A 9 -5.61 1.93 2.01
CA HIS A 9 -4.55 2.25 2.94
C HIS A 9 -3.25 2.51 2.18
N VAL A 10 -2.58 3.62 2.46
CA VAL A 10 -1.40 4.06 1.72
C VAL A 10 -0.18 4.03 2.62
N PHE A 11 0.86 3.34 2.15
CA PHE A 11 2.16 3.23 2.80
C PHE A 11 3.24 3.75 1.87
N ALA A 12 4.31 4.27 2.47
CA ALA A 12 5.45 4.81 1.76
C ALA A 12 6.75 4.47 2.48
N CYS A 13 7.86 4.38 1.74
CA CYS A 13 9.19 4.39 2.33
C CYS A 13 10.22 4.94 1.33
N SER A 14 11.41 5.23 1.84
CA SER A 14 12.58 5.56 1.03
C SER A 14 13.79 4.71 1.41
N GLY A 15 14.53 4.24 0.41
CA GLY A 15 15.81 3.53 0.55
C GLY A 15 15.73 2.16 1.21
N ARG A 16 14.53 1.62 1.41
CA ARG A 16 14.33 0.36 2.14
C ARG A 16 14.55 -0.88 1.29
N PHE A 17 14.08 -0.86 0.05
CA PHE A 17 14.13 -2.01 -0.84
C PHE A 17 15.17 -1.78 -1.93
N ALA A 18 16.08 -2.72 -2.10
CA ALA A 18 17.11 -2.65 -3.13
C ALA A 18 16.60 -3.05 -4.52
N SER A 19 15.44 -3.72 -4.59
CA SER A 19 14.84 -4.18 -5.85
C SER A 19 13.34 -4.47 -5.69
N TRP A 20 12.66 -4.66 -6.83
CA TRP A 20 11.26 -5.06 -6.86
C TRP A 20 11.05 -6.42 -6.21
N GLU A 21 11.96 -7.37 -6.40
CA GLU A 21 11.88 -8.70 -5.78
C GLU A 21 11.94 -8.61 -4.25
N ALA A 22 12.77 -7.71 -3.70
CA ALA A 22 12.84 -7.48 -2.26
C ALA A 22 11.53 -6.90 -1.70
N LEU A 23 10.90 -5.99 -2.45
CA LEU A 23 9.57 -5.47 -2.12
C LEU A 23 8.50 -6.57 -2.18
N GLN A 24 8.50 -7.39 -3.24
CA GLN A 24 7.54 -8.48 -3.39
C GLN A 24 7.70 -9.54 -2.28
N ALA A 25 8.93 -9.88 -1.89
CA ALA A 25 9.19 -10.79 -0.78
C ALA A 25 8.69 -10.25 0.57
N PHE A 26 8.67 -8.92 0.74
CA PHE A 26 8.10 -8.28 1.92
C PHE A 26 6.57 -8.28 1.92
N LEU A 27 5.94 -8.14 0.74
CA LEU A 27 4.50 -8.01 0.59
C LEU A 27 3.76 -9.34 0.46
N ALA A 28 4.20 -10.21 -0.45
CA ALA A 28 3.47 -11.41 -0.83
C ALA A 28 3.76 -12.58 0.11
N PRO A 29 2.73 -13.37 0.49
CA PRO A 29 2.95 -14.60 1.24
C PRO A 29 3.71 -15.60 0.36
N THR A 30 4.38 -16.54 1.01
CA THR A 30 4.94 -17.71 0.33
C THR A 30 4.10 -18.94 0.65
N TYR A 31 4.39 -20.07 0.03
CA TYR A 31 3.64 -21.30 0.25
C TYR A 31 4.61 -22.43 0.61
N THR A 32 4.24 -23.24 1.60
CA THR A 32 4.97 -24.47 1.93
C THR A 32 4.83 -25.50 0.81
N ALA A 33 5.60 -26.59 0.88
CA ALA A 33 5.46 -27.70 -0.05
C ALA A 33 4.06 -28.33 -0.04
N ASP A 34 3.36 -28.24 1.09
CA ASP A 34 2.00 -28.75 1.27
C ASP A 34 0.93 -27.76 0.80
N GLY A 35 1.34 -26.57 0.31
CA GLY A 35 0.46 -25.52 -0.17
C GLY A 35 -0.07 -24.59 0.91
N ASP A 36 0.44 -24.68 2.15
CA ASP A 36 0.03 -23.78 3.23
C ASP A 36 0.63 -22.39 3.03
N ALA A 37 -0.21 -21.35 3.18
CA ALA A 37 0.26 -19.97 3.10
C ALA A 37 1.10 -19.60 4.33
N VAL A 38 2.32 -19.13 4.09
CA VAL A 38 3.21 -18.54 5.08
C VAL A 38 3.11 -17.01 4.96
N PRO A 39 2.64 -16.30 6.01
CA PRO A 39 2.44 -14.85 5.95
C PRO A 39 3.77 -14.13 5.74
N SER A 40 3.74 -13.08 4.92
CA SER A 40 4.88 -12.19 4.71
C SER A 40 5.12 -11.28 5.91
N ALA A 41 6.26 -10.58 5.93
CA ALA A 41 6.54 -9.59 6.97
C ALA A 41 5.46 -8.49 6.99
N PHE A 42 4.99 -8.01 5.83
CA PHE A 42 3.92 -7.03 5.76
C PHE A 42 2.62 -7.53 6.40
N PHE A 43 2.27 -8.81 6.18
CA PHE A 43 1.07 -9.41 6.77
C PHE A 43 1.16 -9.46 8.29
N LEU A 44 2.30 -9.90 8.82
CA LEU A 44 2.53 -10.01 10.25
C LEU A 44 2.50 -8.64 10.94
N GLU A 45 3.08 -7.62 10.30
CA GLU A 45 3.11 -6.26 10.85
C GLU A 45 1.74 -5.60 10.87
N THR A 46 1.00 -5.69 9.76
CA THR A 46 -0.27 -4.97 9.58
C THR A 46 -1.49 -5.76 10.06
N GLY A 47 -1.33 -7.06 10.30
CA GLY A 47 -2.44 -7.98 10.53
C GLY A 47 -3.34 -8.11 9.30
N LEU A 48 -2.74 -8.19 8.11
CA LEU A 48 -3.46 -8.31 6.85
C LEU A 48 -4.29 -9.60 6.81
N THR A 49 -5.57 -9.47 6.47
CA THR A 49 -6.50 -10.58 6.24
C THR A 49 -7.29 -10.35 4.96
N GLN A 50 -7.99 -11.39 4.48
CA GLN A 50 -8.73 -11.37 3.20
C GLN A 50 -7.83 -11.03 2.01
N TYR A 51 -6.64 -11.64 1.98
CA TYR A 51 -5.63 -11.33 0.97
C TYR A 51 -6.15 -11.56 -0.45
N GLU A 52 -6.29 -10.47 -1.18
CA GLU A 52 -6.55 -10.42 -2.61
C GLU A 52 -5.36 -9.73 -3.29
N PRO A 53 -4.48 -10.50 -3.97
CA PRO A 53 -3.27 -9.97 -4.62
C PRO A 53 -3.58 -8.84 -5.61
N ALA A 54 -4.70 -8.91 -6.33
CA ALA A 54 -5.08 -7.89 -7.32
C ALA A 54 -5.48 -6.55 -6.67
N CYS A 55 -5.73 -6.53 -5.36
CA CYS A 55 -6.09 -5.34 -4.59
C CYS A 55 -4.92 -4.81 -3.74
N LEU A 56 -3.69 -5.19 -4.07
CA LEU A 56 -2.48 -4.64 -3.49
C LEU A 56 -1.59 -4.11 -4.61
N GLU A 57 -1.50 -2.79 -4.72
CA GLU A 57 -0.68 -2.12 -5.72
C GLU A 57 0.58 -1.56 -5.08
N SER A 58 1.68 -1.57 -5.82
CA SER A 58 2.91 -0.95 -5.37
C SER A 58 3.61 -0.25 -6.51
N ALA A 59 4.38 0.79 -6.18
CA ALA A 59 5.19 1.53 -7.13
C ALA A 59 6.60 1.70 -6.56
N MET A 60 7.60 1.70 -7.43
CA MET A 60 9.00 1.92 -7.09
C MET A 60 9.66 2.83 -8.13
N LEU A 61 10.34 3.87 -7.66
CA LEU A 61 11.13 4.82 -8.45
C LEU A 61 12.61 4.71 -8.11
N ALA A 62 13.47 5.20 -9.02
CA ALA A 62 14.93 5.19 -8.81
C ALA A 62 15.40 6.20 -7.75
N ALA A 63 14.59 7.21 -7.43
CA ALA A 63 14.90 8.24 -6.46
C ALA A 63 13.64 8.69 -5.70
N PRO A 64 13.77 9.18 -4.46
CA PRO A 64 12.64 9.66 -3.69
C PRO A 64 11.96 10.86 -4.34
N ALA A 65 10.63 10.82 -4.39
CA ALA A 65 9.79 11.85 -4.99
C ALA A 65 8.57 12.15 -4.09
N PRO A 66 7.83 13.25 -4.34
CA PRO A 66 6.54 13.48 -3.71
C PRO A 66 5.57 12.32 -3.98
N LEU A 67 4.74 11.99 -2.99
CA LEU A 67 3.85 10.82 -3.06
C LEU A 67 2.92 10.86 -4.29
N ALA A 68 2.44 12.05 -4.67
CA ALA A 68 1.58 12.22 -5.83
C ALA A 68 2.26 11.83 -7.16
N GLN A 69 3.58 12.02 -7.28
CA GLN A 69 4.33 11.61 -8.48
C GLN A 69 4.56 10.10 -8.50
N LEU A 70 4.82 9.51 -7.33
CA LEU A 70 5.04 8.08 -7.18
C LEU A 70 3.76 7.25 -7.46
N LEU A 71 2.59 7.83 -7.20
CA LEU A 71 1.28 7.22 -7.38
C LEU A 71 0.56 7.69 -8.66
N ASP A 72 1.27 8.28 -9.61
CA ASP A 72 0.68 8.63 -10.90
C ASP A 72 0.16 7.37 -11.62
N GLY A 73 -1.11 7.40 -12.04
CA GLY A 73 -1.79 6.25 -12.64
C GLY A 73 -2.31 5.18 -11.68
N VAL A 74 -2.29 5.41 -10.36
CA VAL A 74 -2.84 4.47 -9.36
C VAL A 74 -4.34 4.26 -9.51
N SER A 75 -4.83 3.06 -9.16
CA SER A 75 -6.26 2.74 -9.21
C SER A 75 -7.12 3.69 -8.38
N TYR A 76 -8.21 4.16 -9.00
CA TYR A 76 -9.19 5.08 -8.42
C TYR A 76 -8.62 6.42 -7.93
N GLY A 77 -7.43 6.81 -8.42
CA GLY A 77 -6.68 7.99 -7.95
C GLY A 77 -7.50 9.29 -7.94
N ASP A 78 -8.44 9.47 -8.87
CA ASP A 78 -9.32 10.64 -8.95
C ASP A 78 -10.11 10.91 -7.67
N SER A 79 -10.39 9.86 -6.87
CA SER A 79 -11.21 9.96 -5.66
C SER A 79 -10.42 10.20 -4.37
N TRP A 80 -9.10 9.94 -4.36
CA TRP A 80 -8.34 9.93 -3.11
C TRP A 80 -6.90 10.47 -3.21
N LEU A 81 -6.26 10.43 -4.38
CA LEU A 81 -4.84 10.72 -4.54
C LEU A 81 -4.48 12.14 -4.12
N ALA A 82 -5.31 13.13 -4.46
CA ALA A 82 -5.10 14.52 -4.07
C ALA A 82 -5.05 14.69 -2.53
N ARG A 83 -5.87 13.93 -1.80
CA ARG A 83 -5.89 13.95 -0.34
C ARG A 83 -4.67 13.25 0.25
N ALA A 84 -4.30 12.10 -0.30
CA ALA A 84 -3.08 11.39 0.11
C ALA A 84 -1.83 12.22 -0.12
N GLY A 85 -1.73 12.90 -1.26
CA GLY A 85 -0.64 13.83 -1.57
C GLY A 85 -0.55 14.97 -0.56
N ALA A 86 -1.68 15.65 -0.28
CA ALA A 86 -1.70 16.74 0.68
C ALA A 86 -1.31 16.31 2.11
N ASP A 87 -1.78 15.14 2.57
CA ASP A 87 -1.42 14.60 3.88
C ASP A 87 0.07 14.18 3.92
N ALA A 88 0.61 13.63 2.83
CA ALA A 88 2.02 13.27 2.71
C ALA A 88 2.93 14.51 2.70
N ASP A 89 2.54 15.57 1.98
CA ASP A 89 3.26 16.85 1.95
C ASP A 89 3.26 17.51 3.34
N ALA A 90 2.11 17.50 4.04
CA ALA A 90 2.02 18.01 5.41
C ALA A 90 2.91 17.23 6.40
N GLN A 91 3.17 15.95 6.11
CA GLN A 91 4.09 15.10 6.87
C GLN A 91 5.55 15.20 6.39
N GLY A 92 5.83 15.90 5.29
CA GLY A 92 7.16 16.00 4.69
C GLY A 92 7.65 14.69 4.06
N VAL A 93 6.75 13.83 3.60
CA VAL A 93 7.08 12.50 3.06
C VAL A 93 7.60 12.61 1.63
N LEU A 94 8.86 12.22 1.43
CA LEU A 94 9.42 11.86 0.12
C LEU A 94 9.69 10.35 0.11
N ALA A 95 9.27 9.68 -0.94
CA ALA A 95 9.32 8.23 -1.03
C ALA A 95 9.76 7.77 -2.41
N ASP A 96 10.53 6.68 -2.45
CA ASP A 96 10.83 5.96 -3.70
C ASP A 96 9.97 4.71 -3.84
N THR A 97 9.30 4.26 -2.78
CA THR A 97 8.45 3.08 -2.80
C THR A 97 7.12 3.37 -2.10
N SER A 98 6.02 2.92 -2.70
CA SER A 98 4.68 3.00 -2.11
C SER A 98 3.94 1.67 -2.21
N VAL A 99 3.00 1.47 -1.29
CA VAL A 99 2.11 0.32 -1.26
C VAL A 99 0.70 0.81 -0.96
N CYS A 100 -0.23 0.52 -1.85
CA CYS A 100 -1.65 0.81 -1.71
C CYS A 100 -2.40 -0.50 -1.48
N VAL A 101 -3.07 -0.60 -0.34
CA VAL A 101 -3.87 -1.77 0.03
C VAL A 101 -5.34 -1.40 -0.10
N PHE A 102 -5.99 -1.92 -1.12
CA PHE A 102 -7.41 -1.70 -1.40
C PHE A 102 -8.26 -2.81 -0.80
N ALA A 103 -9.51 -2.50 -0.43
CA ALA A 103 -10.53 -3.51 -0.18
C ALA A 103 -10.59 -4.54 -1.34
N PRO A 104 -10.80 -5.85 -1.06
CA PRO A 104 -11.26 -6.41 0.21
C PRO A 104 -10.16 -6.68 1.25
N ASN A 105 -8.88 -6.38 0.98
CA ASN A 105 -7.81 -6.56 1.96
C ASN A 105 -8.11 -5.75 3.25
N GLN A 106 -8.05 -6.40 4.41
CA GLN A 106 -8.32 -5.76 5.71
C GLN A 106 -7.05 -5.73 6.56
N LEU A 107 -6.71 -4.55 7.08
CA LEU A 107 -5.56 -4.35 7.96
C LEU A 107 -6.04 -4.12 9.39
N ALA A 108 -5.66 -4.99 10.33
CA ALA A 108 -6.00 -4.80 11.74
C ALA A 108 -5.23 -3.62 12.37
N HIS A 109 -3.97 -3.44 11.98
CA HIS A 109 -3.04 -2.50 12.61
C HIS A 109 -2.11 -1.83 11.59
N PRO A 110 -2.62 -1.03 10.64
CA PRO A 110 -1.79 -0.43 9.58
C PRO A 110 -0.61 0.39 10.14
N GLN A 111 -0.79 1.10 11.26
CA GLN A 111 0.26 1.92 11.88
C GLN A 111 1.42 1.12 12.48
N ARG A 112 1.30 -0.21 12.61
CA ARG A 112 2.38 -1.08 13.08
C ARG A 112 3.33 -1.52 11.96
N SER A 113 3.02 -1.19 10.71
CA SER A 113 3.96 -1.45 9.62
C SER A 113 5.27 -0.71 9.85
N SER A 114 6.35 -1.35 9.46
CA SER A 114 7.65 -0.71 9.36
C SER A 114 7.76 0.21 8.12
N LEU A 115 6.75 0.21 7.23
CA LEU A 115 6.56 1.27 6.24
C LEU A 115 5.86 2.48 6.88
N HIS A 116 6.14 3.67 6.38
CA HIS A 116 5.44 4.88 6.83
C HIS A 116 3.99 4.83 6.39
N TYR A 117 3.06 4.78 7.35
CA TYR A 117 1.64 4.82 7.07
C TYR A 117 1.18 6.25 6.84
N VAL A 118 0.88 6.60 5.58
CA VAL A 118 0.47 7.95 5.18
C VAL A 118 -0.96 8.22 5.64
N GLY A 119 -1.86 7.26 5.44
CA GLY A 119 -3.27 7.39 5.79
C GLY A 119 -4.18 6.37 5.12
N SER A 120 -5.47 6.54 5.37
CA SER A 120 -6.55 5.78 4.72
C SER A 120 -7.54 6.72 4.07
N TYR A 121 -7.98 6.37 2.86
CA TYR A 121 -8.81 7.23 2.04
C TYR A 121 -9.98 6.47 1.45
N ALA A 122 -11.13 7.15 1.36
CA ALA A 122 -12.29 6.62 0.68
C ALA A 122 -12.10 6.71 -0.84
N TYR A 123 -12.42 5.64 -1.55
CA TYR A 123 -12.44 5.63 -3.01
C TYR A 123 -13.78 5.09 -3.53
N VAL A 124 -14.09 5.41 -4.78
CA VAL A 124 -15.32 5.00 -5.45
C VAL A 124 -14.97 4.09 -6.63
N ILE A 125 -15.61 2.93 -6.68
CA ILE A 125 -15.59 2.03 -7.83
C ILE A 125 -16.67 2.54 -8.79
N ALA A 126 -16.28 2.97 -9.98
CA ALA A 126 -17.18 3.46 -11.01
C ALA A 126 -17.95 2.32 -11.69
#